data_AF-A0AAX0J1C1-F1
#
_entry.id   AF-A0AAX0J1C1-F1
#
_cell.length_a   1.000
_cell.length_b   1.000
_cell.length_c   1.000
_cell.angle_alpha   90.00
_cell.angle_beta   90.00
_cell.angle_gamma   90.00
#
_symmetry.space_group_name_H-M   'P 1'
#
loop_
_entity.id
_entity.type
_entity.pdbx_description
1 polymer ?
#
loop_
_entity_poly.entity_id
_entity_poly.type
_entity_poly.pdbx_seq_one_letter_code
_entity_poly.pdbx_strand_id
1 'polypeptide(L)'
;MRTGFITRSWNDRNYDGYNTEITAANCLNNPHGSPGRVEFTLKKKIPVLPDHDLGTRILNGCYREWDRGNWGRVAAGDYYAVVGTFDWNRLTINWLKVGY
;
A
#
# COMPACT_ATOMS: atom_id res chain seq x y z
N MET A 1 7.62 16.27 -4.12
CA MET A 1 7.58 14.82 -3.92
C MET A 1 7.51 14.56 -2.42
N ARG A 2 6.43 13.97 -1.92
CA ARG A 2 6.28 13.63 -0.49
C ARG A 2 6.40 12.12 -0.35
N THR A 3 7.16 11.64 0.62
CA THR A 3 7.43 10.21 0.88
C THR A 3 7.38 9.93 2.38
N GLY A 4 7.18 8.66 2.77
CA GLY A 4 7.39 8.21 4.15
C GLY A 4 6.13 8.11 5.02
N PHE A 5 4.92 8.15 4.45
CA PHE A 5 3.72 7.85 5.22
C PHE A 5 3.59 6.33 5.43
N ILE A 6 3.35 5.91 6.67
CA ILE A 6 3.27 4.50 7.05
C ILE A 6 1.82 4.15 7.38
N THR A 7 1.30 3.10 6.78
CA THR A 7 -0.04 2.59 7.11
C THR A 7 -0.06 1.95 8.48
N ARG A 8 -1.26 1.79 9.07
CA ARG A 8 -1.41 0.91 10.23
C ARG A 8 -0.91 -0.49 9.88
N SER A 9 -0.23 -1.13 10.83
CA SER A 9 0.21 -2.52 10.67
C SER A 9 -0.97 -3.48 10.78
N TRP A 10 -0.91 -4.61 10.09
CA TRP A 10 -1.89 -5.69 10.18
C TRP A 10 -1.18 -7.04 10.26
N ASN A 11 -1.87 -8.03 10.82
CA ASN A 11 -1.40 -9.41 10.85
C ASN A 11 -2.09 -10.18 9.73
N ASP A 12 -1.30 -10.75 8.82
CA ASP A 12 -1.78 -11.68 7.80
C ASP A 12 -1.37 -13.09 8.23
N ARG A 13 -2.38 -13.95 8.41
CA ARG A 13 -2.20 -15.33 8.87
C ARG A 13 -2.03 -16.32 7.73
N ASN A 14 -2.12 -15.89 6.47
CA ASN A 14 -2.09 -16.72 5.27
C ASN A 14 -3.04 -17.93 5.38
N TYR A 15 -4.21 -17.73 6.01
CA TYR A 15 -5.09 -18.81 6.47
C TYR A 15 -5.96 -19.38 5.33
N ASP A 16 -6.33 -18.53 4.38
CA ASP A 16 -7.23 -18.79 3.26
C ASP A 16 -6.49 -18.82 1.91
N GLY A 17 -5.17 -18.64 1.92
CA GLY A 17 -4.32 -18.70 0.73
C GLY A 17 -4.53 -17.53 -0.23
N TYR A 18 -5.17 -16.45 0.22
CA TYR A 18 -5.30 -15.23 -0.56
C TYR A 18 -3.96 -14.48 -0.63
N ASN A 19 -3.90 -13.53 -1.57
CA ASN A 19 -2.71 -12.71 -1.76
C ASN A 19 -2.72 -11.56 -0.77
N THR A 20 -1.54 -11.17 -0.27
CA THR A 20 -1.40 -9.90 0.44
C THR A 20 -1.53 -8.77 -0.56
N GLU A 21 -2.67 -8.07 -0.48
CA GLU A 21 -3.06 -7.00 -1.40
C GLU A 21 -3.34 -5.71 -0.61
N ILE A 22 -2.93 -4.58 -1.18
CA ILE A 22 -3.32 -3.25 -0.72
C ILE A 22 -4.15 -2.61 -1.82
N THR A 23 -5.43 -2.40 -1.53
CA THR A 23 -6.31 -1.62 -2.40
C THR A 23 -6.36 -0.20 -1.88
N ALA A 24 -5.96 0.76 -2.70
CA ALA A 24 -6.18 2.18 -2.45
C ALA A 24 -7.39 2.63 -3.26
N ALA A 25 -8.46 3.08 -2.59
CA ALA A 25 -9.63 3.66 -3.23
C ALA A 25 -9.90 5.09 -2.75
N ASN A 26 -10.63 5.82 -3.59
CA ASN A 26 -10.87 7.25 -3.51
C ASN A 26 -9.56 8.03 -3.38
N CYS A 27 -8.58 7.73 -4.24
CA CYS A 27 -7.35 8.51 -4.32
C CYS A 27 -7.70 9.91 -4.85
N LEU A 28 -7.90 10.87 -3.96
CA LEU A 28 -8.31 12.24 -4.32
C LEU A 28 -7.18 13.22 -4.05
N ASN A 29 -6.98 14.13 -4.99
CA ASN A 29 -6.11 15.30 -4.87
C ASN A 29 -7.01 16.53 -4.93
N ASN A 30 -7.28 17.15 -3.79
CA ASN A 30 -8.00 18.42 -3.77
C ASN A 30 -6.96 19.54 -3.98
N PRO A 31 -7.01 20.40 -5.02
CA PRO A 31 -8.06 20.61 -6.02
C PRO A 31 -7.77 20.07 -7.45
N HIS A 32 -6.73 19.26 -7.66
CA HIS A 32 -6.19 18.93 -9.00
C HIS A 32 -6.42 17.48 -9.49
N GLY A 33 -7.58 16.89 -9.21
CA GLY A 33 -7.96 15.58 -9.76
C GLY A 33 -7.41 14.40 -8.96
N SER A 34 -7.30 13.22 -9.55
CA SER A 34 -6.83 12.01 -8.85
C SER A 34 -5.36 11.73 -9.20
N PRO A 35 -4.50 11.31 -8.26
CA PRO A 35 -3.08 11.11 -8.53
C PRO A 35 -2.91 9.99 -9.56
N GLY A 36 -2.14 10.29 -10.63
CA GLY A 36 -1.87 9.32 -11.69
C GLY A 36 -0.96 8.17 -11.26
N ARG A 37 -0.21 8.35 -10.15
CA ARG A 37 0.75 7.37 -9.64
C ARG A 37 0.90 7.47 -8.13
N VAL A 38 0.78 6.34 -7.44
CA VAL A 38 1.14 6.19 -6.03
C VAL A 38 1.99 4.95 -5.84
N GLU A 39 3.11 5.08 -5.14
CA GLU A 39 3.99 3.95 -4.82
C GLU A 39 3.74 3.44 -3.41
N PHE A 40 3.55 2.13 -3.30
CA PHE A 40 3.46 1.44 -2.02
C PHE A 40 4.58 0.42 -1.93
N THR A 41 5.30 0.41 -0.82
CA THR A 41 6.27 -0.63 -0.50
C THR A 41 5.76 -1.45 0.66
N LEU A 42 5.57 -2.75 0.45
CA LEU A 42 5.11 -3.66 1.49
C LEU A 42 6.31 -4.11 2.32
N LYS A 43 6.19 -4.02 3.65
CA LYS A 43 7.22 -4.46 4.58
C LYS A 43 6.64 -5.46 5.57
N LYS A 44 7.38 -6.53 5.81
CA LYS A 44 7.11 -7.49 6.88
C LYS A 44 7.90 -7.11 8.11
N LYS A 45 7.22 -6.93 9.24
CA LYS A 45 7.85 -6.75 10.54
C LYS A 45 8.47 -8.06 10.97
N ILE A 46 9.76 -8.00 11.32
CA ILE A 46 10.46 -9.12 11.92
C ILE A 46 10.92 -8.68 13.31
N PRO A 47 10.45 -9.32 14.39
CA PRO A 47 10.96 -9.00 15.72
C PRO A 47 12.47 -9.14 15.75
N VAL A 48 13.16 -8.10 16.24
CA VAL A 48 14.63 -8.10 16.48
C VAL A 48 15.50 -8.07 15.22
N LEU A 49 14.93 -8.07 14.01
CA LEU A 49 15.66 -7.91 12.74
C LEU A 49 15.15 -6.69 11.96
N PRO A 50 15.93 -6.18 10.99
CA PRO A 50 15.41 -5.19 10.05
C PRO A 50 14.16 -5.70 9.35
N ASP A 51 13.16 -4.83 9.19
CA ASP A 51 11.93 -5.17 8.48
C ASP A 51 12.23 -5.64 7.05
N HIS A 52 11.62 -6.75 6.65
CA HIS A 52 11.87 -7.33 5.34
C HIS A 52 11.03 -6.62 4.27
N ASP A 53 11.72 -6.05 3.30
CA ASP A 53 11.10 -5.36 2.17
C ASP A 53 10.62 -6.39 1.14
N LEU A 54 9.30 -6.44 0.92
CA LEU A 54 8.68 -7.33 -0.08
C LEU A 54 8.57 -6.65 -1.46
N GLY A 55 9.08 -5.44 -1.60
CA GLY A 55 9.16 -4.69 -2.83
C GLY A 55 8.08 -3.62 -2.98
N THR A 56 8.30 -2.75 -3.96
CA THR A 56 7.40 -1.65 -4.30
C THR A 56 6.43 -2.06 -5.41
N ARG A 57 5.19 -1.58 -5.31
CA ARG A 57 4.17 -1.62 -6.35
C ARG A 57 3.68 -0.22 -6.64
N ILE A 58 3.50 0.03 -7.92
CA ILE A 58 3.04 1.31 -8.44
C ILE A 58 1.57 1.16 -8.78
N LEU A 59 0.73 1.94 -8.11
CA LEU A 59 -0.70 2.04 -8.36
C LEU A 59 -0.92 3.18 -9.34
N ASN A 60 -1.06 2.83 -10.61
CA ASN A 60 -1.28 3.77 -11.72
C ASN A 60 -2.77 4.05 -11.95
N GLY A 61 -3.66 3.22 -11.42
CA GLY A 61 -5.11 3.30 -11.60
C GLY A 61 -5.83 4.17 -10.57
N CYS A 62 -5.12 4.74 -9.59
CA CYS A 62 -5.70 5.63 -8.56
C CYS A 62 -6.51 6.78 -9.18
N TYR A 63 -6.24 7.17 -10.43
CA TYR A 63 -7.05 8.16 -11.14
C TYR A 63 -8.48 7.73 -11.50
N ARG A 64 -8.72 6.41 -11.59
CA ARG A 64 -10.03 5.79 -11.86
C ARG A 64 -10.76 5.40 -10.58
N GLU A 65 -10.60 6.22 -9.54
CA GLU A 65 -11.16 6.03 -8.20
C GLU A 65 -10.50 4.91 -7.36
N TRP A 66 -9.97 3.84 -7.95
CA TRP A 66 -9.29 2.79 -7.18
C TRP A 66 -8.22 2.03 -7.96
N ASP A 67 -7.21 1.53 -7.25
CA ASP A 67 -6.22 0.58 -7.76
C ASP A 67 -5.70 -0.33 -6.65
N ARG A 68 -5.02 -1.41 -7.01
CA ARG A 68 -4.46 -2.38 -6.07
C ARG A 68 -3.01 -2.74 -6.37
N GLY A 69 -2.20 -2.78 -5.32
CA GLY A 69 -0.90 -3.43 -5.33
C GLY A 69 -1.05 -4.86 -4.79
N ASN A 70 -0.66 -5.86 -5.58
CA ASN A 70 -0.67 -7.27 -5.19
C ASN A 70 0.78 -7.81 -5.08
N TRP A 71 1.10 -8.40 -3.93
CA TRP A 71 2.41 -9.03 -3.64
C TRP A 71 2.40 -10.56 -3.71
N GLY A 72 1.27 -11.13 -4.12
CA GLY A 72 1.04 -12.56 -4.22
C GLY A 72 0.91 -13.20 -2.85
N ARG A 73 1.14 -14.51 -2.83
CA ARG A 73 1.16 -15.29 -1.60
C ARG A 73 2.48 -15.07 -0.87
N VAL A 74 2.45 -14.28 0.20
CA VAL A 74 3.60 -14.08 1.09
C VAL A 74 3.39 -14.83 2.41
N ALA A 75 4.49 -15.14 3.10
CA ALA A 75 4.44 -15.99 4.29
C ALA A 75 3.87 -15.24 5.50
N ALA A 76 2.91 -15.83 6.23
CA ALA A 76 2.23 -15.23 7.39
C ALA A 76 3.12 -14.38 8.31
N GLY A 77 2.58 -13.25 8.79
CA GLY A 77 3.23 -12.38 9.77
C GLY A 77 2.61 -10.99 9.83
N ASP A 78 3.32 -10.10 10.51
CA ASP A 78 2.90 -8.71 10.65
C ASP A 78 3.44 -7.86 9.50
N TYR A 79 2.57 -7.07 8.90
CA TYR A 79 2.85 -6.27 7.72
C TYR A 79 2.48 -4.81 7.94
N TYR A 80 3.15 -3.93 7.20
CA TYR A 80 2.74 -2.56 7.00
C TYR A 80 3.19 -2.09 5.62
N ALA A 81 2.60 -1.01 5.14
CA ALA A 81 3.00 -0.42 3.88
C ALA A 81 3.56 0.98 4.10
N VAL A 82 4.60 1.29 3.35
CA VAL A 82 5.16 2.63 3.25
C VAL A 82 4.70 3.23 1.94
N VAL A 83 3.97 4.33 2.01
CA VAL A 83 3.70 5.19 0.86
C VAL A 83 5.00 5.88 0.51
N GLY A 84 5.55 5.48 -0.63
CA GLY A 84 6.75 6.07 -1.22
C GLY A 84 6.36 7.35 -1.94
N THR A 85 6.74 7.43 -3.21
CA THR A 85 6.44 8.58 -4.05
C THR A 85 4.95 8.65 -4.37
N PHE A 86 4.40 9.85 -4.28
CA PHE A 86 3.23 10.22 -5.05
C PHE A 86 3.47 11.57 -5.71
N ASP A 87 2.91 11.72 -6.90
CA ASP A 87 2.91 13.01 -7.59
C ASP A 87 1.92 13.95 -6.88
N TRP A 88 2.30 15.23 -6.72
CA TRP A 88 1.50 16.36 -6.21
C TRP A 88 1.30 16.48 -4.69
N ASN A 89 0.68 17.60 -4.28
CA ASN A 89 0.78 18.17 -2.93
C ASN A 89 -0.06 17.48 -1.84
N ARG A 90 -1.09 16.67 -2.17
CA ARG A 90 -1.97 16.07 -1.16
C ARG A 90 -2.66 14.78 -1.63
N LEU A 91 -2.04 13.63 -1.36
CA LEU A 91 -2.70 12.33 -1.48
C LEU A 91 -3.66 12.11 -0.31
N THR A 92 -4.94 11.89 -0.60
CA THR A 92 -5.92 11.41 0.38
C THR A 92 -6.40 10.04 -0.10
N ILE A 93 -6.25 9.01 0.74
CA ILE A 93 -6.77 7.65 0.51
C ILE A 93 -7.84 7.41 1.55
N ASN A 94 -9.11 7.44 1.14
CA ASN A 94 -10.22 7.28 2.09
C ASN A 94 -10.47 5.81 2.45
N TRP A 95 -9.99 4.88 1.62
CA TRP A 95 -10.15 3.46 1.87
C TRP A 95 -8.89 2.71 1.46
N LEU A 96 -8.20 2.18 2.48
CA LEU A 96 -7.10 1.25 2.30
C LEU A 96 -7.57 -0.12 2.78
N LYS A 97 -7.91 -1.02 1.84
CA LYS A 97 -8.28 -2.39 2.18
C LYS A 97 -7.05 -3.28 2.07
N VAL A 98 -6.79 -4.00 3.14
CA VAL A 98 -5.85 -5.10 3.16
C VAL A 98 -6.62 -6.38 2.84
N GLY A 99 -6.26 -7.05 1.75
CA GLY A 99 -6.65 -8.44 1.51
C GLY A 99 -5.57 -9.35 2.07
N TYR A 100 -5.97 -10.40 2.78
CA TYR A 100 -5.13 -11.50 3.23
C TYR A 100 -5.83 -12.80 2.88
#